data_AF-L7JV87-F1
#
_entry.id   AF-L7JV87-F1
#
_cell.length_a   1.000
_cell.length_b   1.000
_cell.length_c   1.000
_cell.angle_alpha   90.00
_cell.angle_beta   90.00
_cell.angle_gamma   90.00
#
_symmetry.space_group_name_H-M   'P 1'
#
loop_
_entity.id
_entity.type
_entity.pdbx_description
1 polymer ?
#
loop_
_entity_poly.entity_id
_entity_poly.type
_entity_poly.pdbx_seq_one_letter_code
_entity_poly.pdbx_strand_id
1 'polypeptide(L)'
;MPLEHTVKLETENPVENIHCPICSRMSKTTKLVKKTYITFLMIPLFCVKTSAPYIGCDKCKYGLGMEDVMICDNCRNVIIDDADRFCSRCGFKVREELGSGVKR
;
A
#
# COMPACT_ATOMS: atom_id res chain seq x y z
N MET A 1 -19.38 13.24 -12.91
CA MET A 1 -18.57 12.01 -12.76
C MET A 1 -17.70 12.17 -11.53
N PRO A 2 -17.72 11.23 -10.56
CA PRO A 2 -16.84 11.33 -9.40
C PRO A 2 -15.37 11.21 -9.85
N LEU A 3 -14.51 12.10 -9.33
CA LEU A 3 -13.07 12.08 -9.58
C LEU A 3 -12.34 11.59 -8.34
N GLU A 4 -11.50 10.58 -8.49
CA GLU A 4 -10.73 10.00 -7.39
C GLU A 4 -9.29 10.54 -7.38
N HIS A 5 -8.86 11.05 -6.24
CA HIS A 5 -7.49 11.51 -6.02
C HIS A 5 -6.86 10.78 -4.83
N THR A 6 -5.68 10.22 -5.05
CA THR A 6 -4.88 9.60 -3.99
C THR A 6 -3.89 10.61 -3.42
N VAL A 7 -4.01 10.89 -2.13
CA VAL A 7 -3.17 11.83 -1.38
C VAL A 7 -2.24 11.05 -0.46
N LYS A 8 -0.99 11.50 -0.34
CA LYS A 8 0.00 10.94 0.60
C LYS A 8 -0.21 11.59 1.97
N LEU A 9 -0.22 10.78 3.02
CA LEU A 9 -0.19 11.24 4.41
C LEU A 9 1.21 11.11 4.98
N GLU A 10 1.54 11.96 5.95
CA GLU A 10 2.75 11.81 6.74
C GLU A 10 2.71 10.46 7.47
N THR A 11 3.78 9.69 7.33
CA THR A 11 3.87 8.32 7.84
C THR A 11 4.95 8.30 8.93
N GLU A 12 4.58 7.97 10.16
CA GLU A 12 5.50 7.99 11.31
C GLU A 12 6.56 6.87 11.30
N ASN A 13 6.41 5.86 10.44
CA ASN A 13 7.44 4.83 10.19
C ASN A 13 7.28 4.21 8.79
N PRO A 14 7.89 4.78 7.73
CA PRO A 14 7.85 4.19 6.40
C PRO A 14 8.83 3.01 6.30
N VAL A 15 8.35 1.84 5.85
CA VAL A 15 9.21 0.69 5.60
C VAL A 15 9.97 0.92 4.29
N GLU A 16 11.29 0.99 4.40
CA GLU A 16 12.18 1.27 3.27
C GLU A 16 12.59 0.00 2.51
N ASN A 17 12.94 0.19 1.23
CA ASN A 17 13.48 -0.85 0.36
C ASN A 17 12.53 -2.04 0.15
N ILE A 18 11.24 -1.76 -0.04
CA ILE A 18 10.26 -2.77 -0.43
C ILE A 18 10.19 -2.91 -1.95
N HIS A 19 10.01 -4.14 -2.43
CA HIS A 19 9.71 -4.42 -3.82
C HIS A 19 8.20 -4.47 -4.05
N CYS A 20 7.68 -3.52 -4.82
CA CYS A 20 6.26 -3.46 -5.14
C CYS A 20 5.90 -4.50 -6.22
N PRO A 21 4.93 -5.41 -5.98
CA PRO A 21 4.53 -6.42 -6.96
C PRO A 21 3.82 -5.84 -8.19
N ILE A 22 3.28 -4.62 -8.11
CA ILE A 22 2.52 -3.99 -9.20
C ILE A 22 3.42 -3.23 -10.17
N CYS A 23 4.32 -2.40 -9.63
CA CYS A 23 5.20 -1.57 -10.48
C CYS A 23 6.62 -2.15 -10.63
N SER A 24 6.92 -3.28 -9.98
CA SER A 24 8.21 -3.98 -10.02
C SER A 24 9.42 -3.07 -9.76
N ARG A 25 9.25 -2.06 -8.90
CA ARG A 25 10.28 -1.10 -8.52
C ARG A 25 10.51 -1.17 -7.02
N MET A 26 11.75 -0.97 -6.62
CA MET A 26 12.07 -0.71 -5.22
C MET A 26 11.55 0.68 -4.82
N SER A 27 10.87 0.72 -3.69
CA SER A 27 10.22 1.91 -3.15
C SER A 27 10.10 1.82 -1.63
N LYS A 28 9.51 2.84 -1.02
CA LYS A 28 9.11 2.87 0.39
C LYS A 28 7.59 2.74 0.51
N THR A 29 7.13 2.24 1.65
CA THR A 29 5.70 2.28 1.98
C THR A 29 5.31 3.69 2.44
N THR A 30 4.10 4.11 2.12
CA THR A 30 3.52 5.38 2.58
C THR A 30 2.04 5.19 2.87
N LYS A 31 1.52 5.89 3.88
CA LYS A 31 0.08 5.96 4.13
C LYS A 31 -0.58 6.82 3.06
N LEU A 32 -1.59 6.26 2.41
CA LEU A 32 -2.35 6.88 1.34
C LEU A 32 -3.83 6.98 1.74
N VAL A 33 -4.51 8.01 1.24
CA VAL A 33 -5.96 8.15 1.36
C VAL A 33 -6.53 8.47 -0.01
N LYS A 34 -7.64 7.82 -0.36
CA LYS A 34 -8.44 8.17 -1.54
C LYS A 34 -9.49 9.20 -1.14
N LYS A 35 -9.49 10.31 -1.85
CA LYS A 35 -10.52 11.34 -1.76
C LYS A 35 -11.33 11.34 -3.04
N THR A 36 -12.64 11.25 -2.92
CA THR A 36 -13.56 11.31 -4.04
C THR A 36 -14.21 12.68 -4.06
N TYR A 37 -14.01 13.40 -5.17
CA TYR A 37 -14.57 14.72 -5.39
C TYR A 37 -15.72 14.63 -6.39
N ILE A 38 -16.79 15.39 -6.12
CA ILE A 38 -17.82 15.63 -7.14
C ILE A 38 -17.30 16.72 -8.06
N THR A 39 -17.34 16.44 -9.36
CA THR A 39 -16.96 17.40 -10.39
C THR A 39 -18.22 17.99 -11.04
N PHE A 40 -18.19 19.30 -11.28
CA PHE A 40 -19.15 19.99 -12.13
C PHE A 40 -18.34 20.66 -13.24
N LEU A 41 -18.67 20.36 -14.50
CA LEU A 41 -17.95 20.92 -15.65
C LEU A 41 -16.42 20.71 -15.54
N MET A 42 -15.99 19.49 -15.20
CA MET A 42 -14.58 19.09 -15.01
C MET A 42 -13.82 19.79 -13.87
N ILE A 43 -14.47 20.64 -13.08
CA ILE A 43 -13.85 21.31 -11.92
C ILE A 43 -14.23 20.52 -10.64
N PRO A 44 -13.25 20.06 -9.83
CA PRO A 44 -13.54 19.40 -8.56
C PRO A 44 -14.02 20.43 -7.53
N LEU A 45 -15.31 20.40 -7.18
CA LEU A 45 -15.91 21.40 -6.31
C LEU A 45 -15.89 21.00 -4.83
N PHE A 46 -16.37 19.80 -4.51
CA PHE A 46 -16.54 19.37 -3.13
C PHE A 46 -16.04 17.93 -2.93
N CYS A 47 -15.35 17.70 -1.81
CA CYS A 47 -14.98 16.36 -1.38
C CYS A 47 -16.20 15.68 -0.77
N VAL A 48 -16.64 14.57 -1.36
CA VAL A 48 -17.86 13.86 -0.93
C VAL A 48 -17.51 12.68 -0.03
N LYS A 49 -16.38 12.02 -0.30
CA LYS A 49 -15.95 10.84 0.44
C LYS A 49 -14.45 10.85 0.62
N THR A 50 -14.02 10.46 1.81
CA THR A 50 -12.62 10.19 2.14
C THR A 50 -12.56 8.74 2.61
N SER A 51 -11.70 7.93 1.99
CA SER A 51 -11.50 6.53 2.38
C SER A 51 -10.72 6.44 3.68
N ALA A 52 -10.79 5.28 4.33
CA ALA A 52 -9.83 4.93 5.37
C ALA A 52 -8.39 5.01 4.82
N PRO A 53 -7.41 5.42 5.66
CA PRO A 53 -6.01 5.36 5.29
C PRO A 53 -5.59 3.92 5.04
N TYR A 54 -4.76 3.72 4.04
CA TYR A 54 -4.21 2.42 3.68
C TYR A 54 -2.72 2.55 3.36
N ILE A 55 -1.96 1.49 3.53
CA ILE A 55 -0.55 1.45 3.13
C ILE A 55 -0.45 1.23 1.64
N GLY A 56 0.37 2.03 0.96
CA GLY A 56 0.64 1.83 -0.45
C GLY A 56 2.07 2.14 -0.87
N CYS A 57 2.33 1.91 -2.15
CA CYS A 57 3.62 2.18 -2.77
C CYS A 57 3.81 3.68 -3.04
N ASP A 58 4.94 4.24 -2.65
CA ASP A 58 5.25 5.67 -2.84
C ASP A 58 5.30 6.10 -4.32
N LYS A 59 5.63 5.16 -5.22
CA LYS A 59 5.76 5.40 -6.66
C LYS A 59 4.44 5.23 -7.41
N CYS A 60 3.82 4.05 -7.35
CA CYS A 60 2.61 3.76 -8.11
C CYS A 60 1.31 4.07 -7.35
N LYS A 61 1.38 4.43 -6.07
CA LYS A 61 0.23 4.74 -5.20
C LYS A 61 -0.79 3.60 -5.07
N TYR A 62 -0.39 2.39 -5.45
CA TYR A 62 -1.22 1.19 -5.31
C TYR A 62 -1.31 0.80 -3.83
N GLY A 63 -2.51 0.40 -3.39
CA GLY A 63 -2.75 -0.05 -2.02
C GLY A 63 -2.25 -1.47 -1.81
N LEU A 64 -1.37 -1.64 -0.85
CA LEU A 64 -0.71 -2.90 -0.51
C LEU A 64 -1.36 -3.59 0.69
N GLY A 65 -1.97 -2.82 1.59
CA GLY A 65 -2.65 -3.32 2.80
C GLY A 65 -3.35 -2.18 3.53
N MET A 66 -4.23 -2.47 4.48
CA MET A 66 -4.93 -1.43 5.26
C MET A 66 -4.09 -0.92 6.42
N GLU A 67 -3.64 -1.80 7.30
CA GLU A 67 -2.94 -1.41 8.55
C GLU A 67 -1.46 -1.80 8.56
N ASP A 68 -1.14 -2.97 8.01
CA ASP A 68 0.22 -3.50 7.92
C ASP A 68 0.47 -4.15 6.55
N VAL A 69 1.76 -4.35 6.24
CA VAL A 69 2.21 -5.04 5.03
C VAL A 69 3.25 -6.08 5.41
N MET A 70 3.03 -7.30 4.95
CA MET A 70 4.03 -8.34 5.06
C MET A 70 5.07 -8.22 3.94
N ILE A 71 6.33 -8.42 4.29
CA ILE A 71 7.45 -8.29 3.37
C ILE A 71 8.25 -9.58 3.45
N CYS A 72 8.56 -10.15 2.29
CA CYS A 72 9.42 -11.32 2.21
C CYS A 72 10.85 -10.97 2.64
N ASP A 73 11.39 -11.68 3.63
CA ASP A 73 12.75 -11.46 4.14
C ASP A 73 13.84 -11.66 3.08
N ASN A 74 13.60 -12.54 2.10
CA ASN A 74 14.58 -12.88 1.08
C ASN A 74 14.68 -11.82 -0.02
N CYS A 75 13.55 -11.48 -0.67
CA CYS A 75 13.55 -10.61 -1.86
C CYS A 75 12.86 -9.26 -1.65
N ARG A 76 12.45 -8.97 -0.40
CA ARG A 76 11.71 -7.79 0.03
C ARG A 76 10.42 -7.52 -0.75
N ASN A 77 9.84 -8.56 -1.38
CA ASN A 77 8.56 -8.43 -2.06
C ASN A 77 7.44 -8.28 -1.04
N VAL A 78 6.56 -7.32 -1.29
CA VAL A 78 5.34 -7.14 -0.48
C VAL A 78 4.38 -8.29 -0.77
N ILE A 79 3.85 -8.88 0.29
CA ILE A 79 2.87 -9.96 0.29
C ILE A 79 1.53 -9.31 0.63
N ILE A 80 0.56 -9.48 -0.27
CA ILE A 80 -0.75 -8.81 -0.18
C ILE A 80 -1.77 -9.72 0.53
N ASP A 81 -1.58 -11.04 0.47
CA ASP A 81 -2.48 -12.02 1.04
C ASP A 81 -1.80 -12.76 2.19
N ASP A 82 -2.40 -12.71 3.37
CA ASP A 82 -1.89 -13.39 4.57
C ASP A 82 -1.98 -14.92 4.46
N ALA A 83 -2.75 -15.44 3.49
CA ALA A 83 -2.86 -16.87 3.21
C ALA A 83 -1.63 -17.45 2.47
N ASP A 84 -0.78 -16.61 1.88
CA ASP A 84 0.35 -17.05 1.09
C ASP A 84 1.50 -17.56 1.98
N ARG A 85 1.62 -18.88 2.10
CA ARG A 85 2.75 -19.54 2.78
C ARG A 85 4.10 -19.33 2.07
N PHE A 86 4.07 -18.84 0.83
CA PHE A 86 5.25 -18.68 -0.02
C PHE A 86 5.21 -17.32 -0.72
N CYS A 87 6.38 -16.68 -0.81
CA CYS A 87 6.52 -15.43 -1.53
C CYS A 87 6.30 -15.65 -3.04
N SER A 88 5.29 -15.01 -3.62
CA SER A 88 4.92 -15.15 -5.04
C SER A 88 6.01 -14.71 -6.03
N ARG A 89 7.04 -13.99 -5.56
CA ARG A 89 8.18 -13.56 -6.40
C ARG A 89 9.37 -14.51 -6.39
N CYS A 90 9.73 -15.06 -5.23
CA CYS A 90 10.97 -15.83 -5.07
C CYS A 90 10.77 -17.26 -4.55
N GLY A 91 9.53 -17.65 -4.23
CA GLY A 91 9.20 -18.97 -3.69
C GLY A 91 9.66 -19.20 -2.24
N PHE A 92 10.25 -18.20 -1.57
CA PHE A 92 10.71 -18.34 -0.20
C PHE A 92 9.52 -18.55 0.75
N LYS A 93 9.62 -19.52 1.66
CA LYS A 93 8.57 -19.80 2.64
C LYS A 93 8.49 -18.65 3.64
N VAL A 94 7.35 -17.99 3.65
CA VAL A 94 7.01 -16.95 4.63
C VAL A 94 6.43 -17.71 5.82
N ARG A 95 7.05 -17.65 7.00
CA ARG A 95 6.67 -18.50 8.13
C ARG A 95 5.19 -18.28 8.50
N GLU A 96 4.46 -19.37 8.68
CA GLU A 96 3.12 -19.38 9.30
C GLU A 96 3.26 -19.15 10.81
N GLU A 97 3.42 -17.92 11.26
CA GLU A 97 3.14 -17.54 12.65
C GLU A 97 2.72 -16.05 12.66
N LEU A 98 1.44 -15.84 12.98
CA LEU A 98 0.78 -14.60 13.42
C LEU A 98 1.49 -13.26 13.23
N GLY A 99 0.80 -12.34 12.53
CA GLY A 99 0.53 -10.99 13.07
C GLY A 99 1.73 -10.25 13.62
N SER A 100 2.86 -10.28 12.93
CA SER A 100 4.02 -9.46 13.26
C SER A 100 4.13 -8.38 12.21
N GLY A 101 3.25 -7.38 12.36
CA GLY A 101 3.57 -6.03 11.94
C GLY A 101 5.02 -5.73 12.31
N VAL A 102 5.76 -5.19 11.34
CA VAL A 102 7.14 -4.79 11.52
C VAL A 102 7.16 -3.64 12.54
N LYS A 103 7.29 -3.99 13.83
CA LYS A 103 7.84 -3.12 14.86
C LYS A 103 9.35 -3.24 14.78
N ARG A 104 10.01 -2.32 14.05
CA ARG A 104 11.38 -1.89 14.32
C ARG A 104 11.54 -0.43 13.93
#